data_AF-A0A497PTP3-F1
#
_entry.id   AF-A0A497PTP3-F1
#
_cell.length_a   1.000
_cell.length_b   1.000
_cell.length_c   1.000
_cell.angle_alpha   90.00
_cell.angle_beta   90.00
_cell.angle_gamma   90.00
#
_symmetry.space_group_name_H-M   'P 1'
#
loop_
_entity.id
_entity.type
_entity.pdbx_description
1 polymer ?
#
loop_
_entity_poly.entity_id
_entity_poly.type
_entity_poly.pdbx_seq_one_letter_code
_entity_poly.pdbx_strand_id
1 'polypeptide(L)'
;VLITGKRAIEVRPVRAENPDVELTFSRAAVERLITFESEDEYAAQFGKFFKEPTEDEWIKFNLRLNIVKLLMKGYRKFAQKAGLI
;
A
#
# COMPACT_ATOMS: atom_id res chain seq x y z
N VAL A 1 10.29 -1.76 -3.25
CA VAL A 1 10.88 -3.00 -2.69
C VAL A 1 11.31 -2.69 -1.26
N LEU A 2 10.72 -3.35 -0.26
CA LEU A 2 11.13 -3.24 1.15
C LEU A 2 12.34 -4.14 1.34
N ILE A 3 13.43 -3.62 1.91
CA ILE A 3 14.63 -4.41 2.25
C ILE A 3 14.73 -4.41 3.78
N THR A 4 14.36 -5.51 4.41
CA THR A 4 14.54 -5.72 5.86
C THR A 4 15.98 -6.19 6.09
N GLY A 5 16.79 -5.38 6.78
CA GLY A 5 18.21 -5.69 7.01
C GLY A 5 19.05 -4.55 7.60
N LYS A 6 18.54 -3.32 7.54
CA LYS A 6 18.98 -2.17 8.35
C LYS A 6 17.78 -1.70 9.15
N ARG A 7 17.95 -1.20 10.37
CA ARG A 7 16.89 -0.71 11.28
C ARG A 7 16.15 0.55 10.76
N ALA A 8 16.02 0.69 9.44
CA ALA A 8 15.39 1.80 8.77
C ALA A 8 14.73 1.29 7.47
N ILE A 9 13.49 1.68 7.25
CA ILE A 9 12.75 1.36 6.03
C ILE A 9 13.28 2.28 4.91
N GLU A 10 13.97 1.69 3.93
CA GLU A 10 14.49 2.41 2.77
C GLU A 10 13.40 2.50 1.68
N VAL A 11 12.93 3.71 1.37
CA VAL A 11 11.97 3.95 0.28
C VAL A 11 12.73 4.14 -1.02
N ARG A 12 12.66 3.13 -1.90
CA ARG A 12 13.18 3.24 -3.28
C ARG A 12 12.06 3.55 -4.25
N PRO A 13 11.97 4.78 -4.79
CA PRO A 13 10.98 5.15 -5.80
C PRO A 13 11.39 4.59 -7.17
N VAL A 14 11.46 3.27 -7.29
CA VAL A 14 11.64 2.60 -8.58
C VAL A 14 10.26 2.29 -9.10
N ARG A 15 9.87 2.98 -10.16
CA ARG A 15 8.62 2.70 -10.88
C ARG A 15 8.86 1.53 -11.82
N ALA A 16 8.12 0.44 -11.65
CA ALA A 16 8.09 -0.59 -12.67
C ALA A 16 7.54 -0.01 -13.97
N GLU A 17 8.01 -0.49 -15.12
CA GLU A 17 7.58 0.04 -16.42
C GLU A 17 6.10 -0.28 -16.72
N ASN A 18 5.62 -1.43 -16.23
CA ASN A 18 4.21 -1.86 -16.33
C ASN A 18 3.75 -2.57 -15.04
N PRO A 19 3.46 -1.84 -13.94
CA PRO A 19 3.01 -2.46 -12.71
C PRO A 19 1.54 -2.89 -12.82
N ASP A 20 1.23 -4.09 -12.35
CA ASP A 20 -0.14 -4.57 -12.16
C ASP A 20 -0.85 -3.87 -10.99
N VAL A 21 -0.07 -3.46 -9.99
CA VAL A 21 -0.50 -2.71 -8.80
C VAL A 21 0.48 -1.56 -8.55
N GLU A 22 -0.05 -0.35 -8.46
CA GLU A 22 0.70 0.84 -8.07
C GLU A 22 0.21 1.30 -6.69
N LEU A 23 1.15 1.55 -5.78
CA LEU A 23 0.87 2.10 -4.46
C LEU A 23 1.27 3.56 -4.46
N THR A 24 0.35 4.44 -4.05
CA THR A 24 0.62 5.87 -3.91
C THR A 24 0.40 6.27 -2.46
N PHE A 25 1.33 7.04 -1.93
CA PHE A 25 1.34 7.47 -0.53
C PHE A 25 1.33 8.98 -0.45
N SER A 26 0.65 9.53 0.55
CA SER A 26 0.92 10.91 0.94
C SER A 26 2.32 11.03 1.52
N ARG A 27 2.91 12.22 1.44
CA ARG A 27 4.24 12.47 2.01
C ARG A 27 4.27 12.20 3.51
N ALA A 28 3.27 12.68 4.26
CA ALA A 28 3.19 12.47 5.70
C ALA A 28 3.06 10.99 6.07
N ALA A 29 2.29 10.21 5.29
CA ALA A 29 2.20 8.76 5.50
C ALA A 29 3.56 8.08 5.33
N VAL A 30 4.35 8.46 4.32
CA VAL A 30 5.70 7.92 4.14
C VAL A 30 6.60 8.28 5.32
N GLU A 31 6.67 9.56 5.68
CA GLU A 31 7.50 10.04 6.78
C GLU A 31 7.20 9.31 8.09
N ARG A 32 5.93 8.97 8.33
CA ARG A 32 5.52 8.20 9.50
C ARG A 32 5.77 6.70 9.37
N LEU A 33 5.61 6.12 8.19
CA LEU A 33 5.85 4.69 7.99
C LEU A 33 7.33 4.33 8.15
N ILE A 34 8.25 5.22 7.76
CA ILE A 34 9.69 4.94 7.82
C ILE A 34 10.29 5.03 9.21
N THR A 35 9.56 5.55 10.20
CA THR A 35 10.05 5.67 11.59
C THR A 35 9.88 4.39 12.40
N PHE A 36 9.10 3.42 11.93
CA PHE A 36 8.88 2.18 12.67
C PHE A 36 10.03 1.20 12.44
N GLU A 37 10.54 0.64 13.54
CA GLU A 37 11.55 -0.42 13.51
C GLU A 37 10.92 -1.82 13.51
N SER A 38 9.67 -1.95 13.95
CA SER A 38 8.90 -3.20 13.98
C SER A 38 8.04 -3.36 12.73
N GLU A 39 8.12 -4.54 12.11
CA GLU A 39 7.29 -4.91 10.96
C GLU A 39 5.80 -4.95 11.32
N ASP A 40 5.46 -5.40 12.52
CA ASP A 40 4.06 -5.48 12.99
C ASP A 40 3.45 -4.09 13.17
N GLU A 41 4.21 -3.16 13.74
CA GLU A 41 3.78 -1.77 13.91
C GLU A 41 3.63 -1.07 12.56
N TYR A 42 4.59 -1.29 11.66
CA TYR A 42 4.50 -0.84 10.28
C TYR A 42 3.23 -1.36 9.59
N ALA A 43 2.96 -2.67 9.67
CA ALA A 43 1.83 -3.30 9.02
C ALA A 43 0.49 -2.79 9.58
N ALA A 44 0.39 -2.62 10.89
CA ALA A 44 -0.78 -2.04 11.54
C ALA A 44 -1.03 -0.60 11.07
N GLN A 45 0.01 0.23 11.04
CA GLN A 45 -0.12 1.64 10.62
C GLN A 45 -0.42 1.77 9.12
N PHE A 46 0.22 0.95 8.28
CA PHE A 46 -0.09 0.85 6.86
C PHE A 46 -1.57 0.51 6.64
N GLY A 47 -2.06 -0.51 7.35
CA GLY A 47 -3.47 -0.93 7.29
C GLY A 47 -4.41 0.18 7.72
N LYS A 48 -4.03 0.98 8.73
CA LYS A 48 -4.81 2.14 9.19
C LYS A 48 -4.91 3.22 8.11
N PHE A 49 -3.79 3.64 7.52
CA PHE A 49 -3.81 4.68 6.47
C PHE A 49 -4.58 4.28 5.22
N PHE A 50 -4.70 2.98 4.97
CA PHE A 50 -5.50 2.47 3.87
C PHE A 50 -7.00 2.40 4.21
N LYS A 51 -7.37 1.95 5.41
CA LYS A 51 -8.78 1.80 5.81
C LYS A 51 -9.43 3.11 6.27
N GLU A 52 -8.64 3.97 6.89
CA GLU A 52 -9.08 5.22 7.54
C GLU A 52 -8.18 6.38 7.07
N PRO A 53 -8.19 6.72 5.76
CA PRO A 53 -7.37 7.80 5.24
C PRO A 53 -7.85 9.15 5.75
N THR A 54 -6.92 10.05 6.03
CA THR A 54 -7.18 11.49 6.26
C THR A 54 -6.73 12.30 5.06
N GLU A 55 -6.94 13.62 5.07
CA GLU A 55 -6.44 14.50 4.01
C GLU A 55 -4.91 14.48 3.92
N ASP A 56 -4.24 14.38 5.07
CA ASP A 56 -2.78 14.44 5.17
C ASP A 56 -2.13 13.05 5.13
N GLU A 57 -2.76 12.03 5.71
CA GLU A 57 -2.22 10.69 5.87
C GLU A 57 -3.08 9.66 5.13
N TRP A 58 -2.61 9.23 3.95
CA TRP A 58 -3.37 8.28 3.12
C TRP A 58 -2.46 7.38 2.27
N ILE A 59 -3.01 6.21 1.94
CA ILE A 59 -2.43 5.26 0.98
C ILE A 59 -3.52 4.89 -0.04
N LYS A 60 -3.16 4.86 -1.32
CA LYS A 60 -4.06 4.49 -2.42
C LYS A 60 -3.48 3.31 -3.19
N PHE A 61 -4.35 2.34 -3.47
CA PHE A 61 -4.08 1.23 -4.37
C PHE A 61 -4.65 1.57 -5.74
N ASN A 62 -3.77 1.70 -6.73
CA ASN A 62 -4.14 1.87 -8.13
C ASN A 62 -3.91 0.53 -8.84
N LEU A 63 -5.00 -0.20 -9.06
CA LEU A 63 -4.98 -1.47 -9.77
C LEU A 63 -5.16 -1.22 -11.27
N ARG A 64 -4.36 -1.87 -12.12
CA ARG A 64 -4.61 -1.83 -13.56
C ARG A 64 -5.91 -2.55 -13.92
N LEU A 65 -6.52 -2.13 -15.03
CA LEU A 65 -7.81 -2.64 -15.53
C LEU A 65 -7.84 -4.16 -15.73
N ASN A 66 -6.71 -4.78 -16.10
CA ASN A 66 -6.58 -6.24 -16.21
C ASN A 66 -6.78 -6.94 -14.86
N ILE A 67 -6.16 -6.43 -13.79
CA ILE A 67 -6.31 -6.93 -12.42
C ILE A 67 -7.72 -6.68 -11.88
N VAL A 68 -8.29 -5.49 -12.13
CA VAL A 68 -9.69 -5.20 -11.76
C VAL A 68 -10.64 -6.22 -12.41
N LYS A 69 -10.45 -6.52 -13.70
CA LYS A 69 -11.25 -7.54 -14.40
C LYS A 69 -11.09 -8.94 -13.80
N LEU A 70 -9.88 -9.33 -13.39
CA LEU A 70 -9.63 -10.60 -12.69
C LEU A 70 -10.34 -10.65 -11.33
N LEU A 71 -10.22 -9.59 -10.53
CA LEU A 71 -10.88 -9.49 -9.23
C LEU A 71 -12.39 -9.56 -9.36
N MET A 72 -12.96 -8.88 -10.36
CA MET A 72 -14.41 -8.91 -10.63
C MET A 72 -14.94 -10.27 -11.10
N LYS A 73 -14.10 -11.11 -11.72
CA LYS A 73 -14.52 -12.40 -12.32
C LYS A 73 -14.51 -13.60 -11.37
N GLY A 74 -13.83 -13.52 -10.22
CA GLY A 74 -13.77 -14.66 -9.28
C GLY A 74 -13.51 -14.29 -7.82
N TYR A 75 -13.03 -13.08 -7.55
CA TYR A 75 -12.55 -12.66 -6.23
C TYR A 75 -13.26 -11.41 -5.70
N ARG A 76 -14.43 -11.09 -6.24
CA ARG A 76 -15.17 -9.86 -5.88
C ARG A 76 -15.43 -9.76 -4.39
N LYS A 77 -15.84 -10.86 -3.75
CA LYS A 77 -16.05 -10.92 -2.29
C LYS A 77 -14.77 -10.67 -1.50
N PHE A 78 -13.63 -11.15 -2.00
CA PHE A 78 -12.33 -10.89 -1.41
C PHE A 78 -11.92 -9.42 -1.55
N ALA A 79 -12.05 -8.87 -2.76
CA ALA A 79 -11.67 -7.48 -3.04
C ALA A 79 -12.52 -6.47 -2.22
N GLN A 80 -13.83 -6.73 -2.07
CA GLN A 80 -14.72 -5.94 -1.19
C GLN A 80 -14.31 -6.04 0.28
N LYS A 81 -14.04 -7.27 0.78
CA LYS A 81 -13.64 -7.47 2.18
C LYS A 81 -12.27 -6.84 2.49
N ALA A 82 -11.40 -6.77 1.48
CA ALA A 82 -10.09 -6.14 1.56
C ALA A 82 -10.13 -4.62 1.32
N GLY A 83 -11.28 -4.01 1.00
CA GLY A 83 -11.39 -2.56 0.74
C GLY A 83 -10.76 -2.09 -0.58
N LEU A 84 -10.52 -3.00 -1.52
CA LEU A 84 -9.87 -2.69 -2.80
C LEU A 84 -10.87 -2.21 -3.88
N ILE A 85 -12.17 -2.50 -3.71
CA ILE A 85 -13.30 -2.05 -4.54
C ILE A 85 -14.58 -1.93 -3.71
#